data_AF-A0A7Z0KMF9-F1
#
_entry.id   AF-A0A7Z0KMF9-F1
#
_cell.length_a   1.000
_cell.length_b   1.000
_cell.length_c   1.000
_cell.angle_alpha   90.00
_cell.angle_beta   90.00
_cell.angle_gamma   90.00
#
_symmetry.space_group_name_H-M   'P 1'
#
loop_
_entity.id
_entity.type
_entity.pdbx_description
1 polymer ?
#
loop_
_entity_poly.entity_id
_entity_poly.type
_entity_poly.pdbx_seq_one_letter_code
_entity_poly.pdbx_strand_id
1 'polypeptide(L)'
;MSIIEKKLTQAEIFCQNYEPELAISILNEVIADSNSTDSEIAEALTLKGIAVDLAPYLAEDQQNYSALIYFQKALEYDPHNIYILFNILSSFSCIDMMQEYTQKNKGAFINAYDVLKNDLYDTLNEKLKNDLRKFSSKYNKFREEEF
;
A
#
# COMPACT_ATOMS: atom_id res chain seq x y z
N MET A 1 -19.40 4.04 16.11
CA MET A 1 -18.80 3.06 15.19
C MET A 1 -19.79 2.72 14.10
N SER A 2 -19.53 3.20 12.88
CA SER A 2 -20.31 2.96 11.67
C SER A 2 -20.27 1.47 11.28
N ILE A 3 -21.11 1.07 10.32
CA ILE A 3 -21.06 -0.30 9.78
C ILE A 3 -19.74 -0.54 9.04
N ILE A 4 -19.24 0.46 8.31
CA ILE A 4 -17.97 0.37 7.56
C ILE A 4 -16.77 0.29 8.52
N GLU A 5 -16.72 1.13 9.55
CA GLU A 5 -15.67 1.08 10.59
C GLU A 5 -15.62 -0.30 11.25
N LYS A 6 -16.78 -0.91 11.55
CA LYS A 6 -16.85 -2.28 12.09
C LYS A 6 -16.24 -3.31 11.14
N LYS A 7 -16.54 -3.19 9.83
CA LYS A 7 -16.00 -4.08 8.80
C LYS A 7 -14.49 -3.94 8.68
N LEU A 8 -13.96 -2.71 8.65
CA LEU A 8 -12.53 -2.44 8.59
C LEU A 8 -11.80 -3.03 9.81
N THR A 9 -12.30 -2.78 11.03
CA THR A 9 -11.76 -3.38 12.26
C THR A 9 -11.78 -4.90 12.19
N GLN A 10 -12.87 -5.49 11.70
CA GLN A 10 -12.98 -6.95 11.57
C GLN A 10 -11.98 -7.51 10.54
N ALA A 11 -11.82 -6.85 9.40
CA ALA A 11 -10.84 -7.25 8.38
C ALA A 11 -9.41 -7.16 8.91
N GLU A 12 -9.08 -6.13 9.70
CA GLU A 12 -7.77 -6.01 10.35
C GLU A 12 -7.50 -7.18 11.30
N ILE A 13 -8.50 -7.56 12.11
CA ILE A 13 -8.39 -8.73 13.00
C ILE A 13 -8.14 -10.01 12.20
N PHE A 14 -8.84 -10.20 11.07
CA PHE A 14 -8.60 -11.35 10.21
C PHE A 14 -7.19 -11.35 9.59
N CYS A 15 -6.67 -10.19 9.17
CA CYS A 15 -5.27 -10.08 8.75
C CYS A 15 -4.29 -10.49 9.87
N GLN A 16 -4.52 -10.02 11.11
CA GLN A 16 -3.68 -10.35 12.26
C GLN A 16 -3.74 -11.84 12.65
N ASN A 17 -4.87 -12.49 12.40
CA ASN A 17 -5.07 -13.92 12.66
C ASN A 17 -4.62 -14.84 11.51
N TYR A 18 -4.01 -14.29 10.45
CA TYR A 18 -3.64 -15.04 9.24
C TYR A 18 -4.84 -15.70 8.54
N GLU A 19 -5.97 -14.98 8.49
CA GLU A 19 -7.20 -15.38 7.77
C GLU A 19 -7.45 -14.43 6.57
N PRO A 20 -6.52 -14.35 5.59
CA PRO A 20 -6.55 -13.32 4.56
C PRO A 20 -7.75 -13.45 3.61
N GLU A 21 -8.30 -14.65 3.41
CA GLU A 21 -9.52 -14.84 2.61
C GLU A 21 -10.73 -14.14 3.23
N LEU A 22 -10.89 -14.24 4.55
CA LEU A 22 -11.98 -13.59 5.28
C LEU A 22 -11.79 -12.06 5.28
N ALA A 23 -10.55 -11.61 5.48
CA ALA A 23 -10.20 -10.20 5.38
C ALA A 23 -10.57 -9.65 4.00
N ILE A 24 -10.05 -10.26 2.92
CA ILE A 24 -10.29 -9.80 1.54
C ILE A 24 -11.78 -9.78 1.19
N SER A 25 -12.55 -10.78 1.64
CA SER A 25 -14.01 -10.79 1.42
C SER A 25 -14.67 -9.54 2.01
N ILE A 26 -14.37 -9.19 3.26
CA ILE A 26 -14.96 -8.00 3.91
C ILE A 26 -14.46 -6.71 3.25
N LEU A 27 -13.18 -6.64 2.91
CA LEU A 27 -12.60 -5.46 2.27
C LEU A 27 -13.23 -5.19 0.91
N ASN A 28 -13.56 -6.24 0.14
CA ASN A 28 -14.29 -6.10 -1.12
C ASN A 28 -15.70 -5.52 -0.93
N GLU A 29 -16.39 -5.88 0.16
CA GLU A 29 -17.68 -5.30 0.48
C GLU A 29 -17.56 -3.81 0.80
N VAL A 30 -16.52 -3.39 1.53
CA VAL A 30 -16.28 -1.97 1.83
C VAL A 30 -15.97 -1.20 0.54
N ILE A 31 -15.09 -1.72 -0.31
CA ILE A 31 -14.71 -1.06 -1.58
C ILE A 31 -15.93 -0.91 -2.53
N ALA A 32 -16.86 -1.85 -2.50
CA ALA A 32 -18.05 -1.83 -3.37
C ALA A 32 -19.24 -1.05 -2.78
N ASP A 33 -19.20 -0.66 -1.51
CA ASP A 33 -20.31 0.03 -0.84
C ASP A 33 -20.33 1.51 -1.23
N SER A 34 -21.42 1.97 -1.84
CA SER A 34 -21.60 3.36 -2.25
C SER A 34 -21.62 4.36 -1.08
N ASN A 35 -21.76 3.88 0.16
CA ASN A 35 -21.72 4.72 1.36
C ASN A 35 -20.32 4.85 1.96
N SER A 36 -19.34 4.12 1.46
CA SER A 36 -17.96 4.24 1.92
C SER A 36 -17.34 5.55 1.45
N THR A 37 -16.64 6.20 2.38
CA THR A 37 -15.85 7.41 2.10
C THR A 37 -14.55 7.07 1.40
N ASP A 38 -13.93 8.04 0.72
CA ASP A 38 -12.62 7.86 0.09
C ASP A 38 -11.56 7.35 1.08
N SER A 39 -11.56 7.86 2.32
CA SER A 39 -10.64 7.40 3.37
C SER A 39 -10.88 5.93 3.76
N GLU A 40 -12.14 5.49 3.85
CA GLU A 40 -12.47 4.10 4.17
C GLU A 40 -12.13 3.16 3.01
N ILE A 41 -12.29 3.61 1.77
CA ILE A 41 -11.88 2.87 0.57
C ILE A 41 -10.34 2.77 0.52
N ALA A 42 -9.63 3.86 0.79
CA ALA A 42 -8.17 3.88 0.87
C ALA A 42 -7.66 2.90 1.94
N GLU A 43 -8.26 2.91 3.13
CA GLU A 43 -7.94 1.97 4.21
C GLU A 43 -8.22 0.52 3.80
N ALA A 44 -9.38 0.26 3.19
CA ALA A 44 -9.74 -1.08 2.74
C ALA A 44 -8.75 -1.62 1.69
N LEU A 45 -8.38 -0.81 0.71
CA LEU A 45 -7.38 -1.15 -0.31
C LEU A 45 -6.00 -1.36 0.30
N THR A 46 -5.64 -0.58 1.32
CA THR A 46 -4.37 -0.73 2.06
C THR A 46 -4.33 -2.07 2.80
N LEU A 47 -5.37 -2.39 3.57
CA LEU A 47 -5.47 -3.68 4.27
C LEU A 47 -5.47 -4.85 3.29
N LYS A 48 -6.09 -4.68 2.12
CA LYS A 48 -6.11 -5.70 1.07
C LYS A 48 -4.72 -5.91 0.46
N GLY A 49 -3.96 -4.84 0.23
CA GLY A 49 -2.57 -4.92 -0.19
C GLY A 49 -1.72 -5.68 0.82
N ILE A 50 -1.89 -5.42 2.12
CA ILE A 50 -1.20 -6.15 3.20
C ILE A 50 -1.61 -7.64 3.21
N ALA A 51 -2.89 -7.96 3.04
CA ALA A 51 -3.36 -9.34 2.99
C ALA A 51 -2.77 -10.10 1.79
N VAL A 52 -2.69 -9.47 0.62
CA VAL A 52 -2.07 -10.06 -0.58
C VAL A 52 -0.56 -10.18 -0.44
N ASP A 53 0.12 -9.24 0.22
CA ASP A 53 1.56 -9.35 0.51
C ASP A 53 1.88 -10.61 1.34
N LEU A 54 1.00 -10.93 2.31
CA LEU A 54 1.09 -12.14 3.13
C LEU A 54 0.64 -13.42 2.38
N ALA A 55 -0.37 -13.30 1.51
CA ALA A 55 -0.95 -14.40 0.76
C ALA A 55 -1.06 -14.05 -0.74
N PRO A 56 0.06 -14.07 -1.50
CA PRO A 56 0.09 -13.59 -2.88
C PRO A 56 -0.90 -14.32 -3.79
N TYR A 57 -1.18 -15.59 -3.55
CA TYR A 57 -2.13 -16.41 -4.32
C TYR A 57 -3.58 -15.87 -4.30
N LEU A 58 -3.91 -14.93 -3.41
CA LEU A 58 -5.21 -14.26 -3.32
C LEU A 58 -5.29 -12.98 -4.14
N ALA A 59 -4.23 -12.58 -4.86
CA ALA A 59 -4.30 -11.44 -5.76
C ALA A 59 -5.39 -11.65 -6.82
N GLU A 60 -6.08 -10.57 -7.16
CA GLU A 60 -7.16 -10.57 -8.16
C GLU A 60 -6.62 -10.88 -9.56
N ASP A 61 -5.38 -10.45 -9.84
CA ASP A 61 -4.67 -10.76 -11.07
C ASP A 61 -3.73 -11.95 -10.83
N GLN A 62 -4.12 -13.12 -11.32
CA GLN A 62 -3.31 -14.35 -11.24
C GLN A 62 -2.00 -14.26 -12.03
N GLN A 63 -1.82 -13.23 -12.87
CA GLN A 63 -0.55 -12.95 -13.55
C GLN A 63 0.33 -11.98 -12.75
N ASN A 64 -0.23 -11.32 -11.74
CA ASN A 64 0.44 -10.27 -11.01
C ASN A 64 0.04 -10.24 -9.52
N TYR A 65 0.88 -10.85 -8.72
CA TYR A 65 0.67 -11.01 -7.28
C TYR A 65 1.19 -9.82 -6.46
N SER A 66 1.49 -8.69 -7.10
CA SER A 66 2.14 -7.56 -6.43
C SER A 66 1.15 -6.78 -5.57
N ALA A 67 1.42 -6.72 -4.27
CA ALA A 67 0.67 -5.88 -3.33
C ALA A 67 0.69 -4.38 -3.74
N LEU A 68 1.71 -3.95 -4.49
CA LEU A 68 1.86 -2.59 -5.00
C LEU A 68 0.61 -2.08 -5.73
N ILE A 69 -0.08 -2.95 -6.48
CA ILE A 69 -1.30 -2.60 -7.22
C ILE A 69 -2.35 -2.00 -6.27
N TYR A 70 -2.54 -2.63 -5.11
CA TYR A 70 -3.54 -2.20 -4.14
C TYR A 70 -3.15 -0.90 -3.45
N PHE A 71 -1.86 -0.72 -3.16
CA PHE A 71 -1.37 0.53 -2.58
C PHE A 71 -1.45 1.70 -3.56
N GLN A 72 -1.18 1.47 -4.85
CA GLN A 72 -1.39 2.49 -5.89
C GLN A 72 -2.86 2.88 -6.00
N LYS A 73 -3.79 1.90 -6.01
CA LYS A 73 -5.24 2.17 -5.98
C LYS A 73 -5.63 2.92 -4.71
N ALA A 74 -5.10 2.56 -3.54
CA ALA A 74 -5.39 3.24 -2.29
C ALA A 74 -4.97 4.72 -2.32
N LEU A 75 -3.82 5.01 -2.96
CA LEU A 75 -3.28 6.36 -3.11
C LEU A 75 -4.16 7.26 -4.00
N GLU A 76 -4.98 6.70 -4.89
CA GLU A 76 -5.94 7.48 -5.70
C GLU A 76 -7.04 8.11 -4.83
N TYR A 77 -7.36 7.51 -3.68
CA TYR A 77 -8.37 7.99 -2.74
C TYR A 77 -7.77 8.83 -1.61
N ASP A 78 -6.55 8.54 -1.18
CA ASP A 78 -5.84 9.33 -0.16
C ASP A 78 -4.35 9.53 -0.54
N PRO A 79 -4.04 10.54 -1.38
CA PRO A 79 -2.69 10.74 -1.92
C PRO A 79 -1.62 11.13 -0.88
N HIS A 80 -2.03 11.60 0.29
CA HIS A 80 -1.12 12.06 1.35
C HIS A 80 -1.11 11.11 2.55
N ASN A 81 -1.69 9.92 2.41
CA ASN A 81 -1.67 8.92 3.46
C ASN A 81 -0.25 8.39 3.68
N ILE A 82 0.36 8.75 4.80
CA ILE A 82 1.72 8.35 5.16
C ILE A 82 1.88 6.81 5.15
N TYR A 83 0.88 6.07 5.62
CA TYR A 83 0.95 4.61 5.68
C TYR A 83 0.96 3.97 4.29
N ILE A 84 0.11 4.45 3.37
CA ILE A 84 0.09 3.99 1.98
C ILE A 84 1.43 4.26 1.30
N LEU A 85 1.95 5.48 1.45
CA LEU A 85 3.22 5.88 0.85
C LEU A 85 4.39 4.99 1.34
N PHE A 86 4.46 4.67 2.63
CA PHE A 86 5.49 3.76 3.15
C PHE A 86 5.29 2.31 2.69
N ASN A 87 4.05 1.85 2.53
CA ASN A 87 3.77 0.54 1.96
C ASN A 87 4.25 0.47 0.50
N ILE A 88 4.01 1.51 -0.30
CA ILE A 88 4.56 1.62 -1.67
C ILE A 88 6.09 1.51 -1.63
N LEU A 89 6.79 2.26 -0.78
CA LEU A 89 8.26 2.17 -0.70
C LEU A 89 8.74 0.75 -0.32
N SER A 90 8.00 0.07 0.55
CA SER A 90 8.33 -1.27 1.05
C SER A 90 8.09 -2.36 -0.02
N SER A 91 7.10 -2.18 -0.90
CA SER A 91 6.80 -3.10 -2.01
C SER A 91 7.88 -3.18 -3.09
N PHE A 92 8.99 -2.45 -2.98
CA PHE A 92 10.14 -2.56 -3.88
C PHE A 92 11.27 -3.37 -3.24
N SER A 93 10.98 -4.32 -2.36
CA SER A 93 11.99 -5.23 -1.79
C SER A 93 12.72 -6.01 -2.90
N CYS A 94 13.85 -6.65 -2.59
CA CYS A 94 14.54 -7.48 -3.59
C CYS A 94 13.66 -8.63 -4.11
N ILE A 95 12.75 -9.14 -3.28
CA ILE A 95 11.83 -10.22 -3.64
C ILE A 95 10.74 -9.69 -4.55
N ASP A 96 10.12 -8.56 -4.20
CA ASP A 96 9.02 -7.98 -4.98
C ASP A 96 9.51 -7.44 -6.32
N MET A 97 10.75 -6.97 -6.37
CA MET A 97 11.42 -6.60 -7.61
C MET A 97 11.72 -7.80 -8.52
N MET A 98 11.42 -9.04 -8.13
CA MET A 98 11.38 -10.17 -9.08
C MET A 98 10.07 -10.19 -9.89
N GLN A 99 9.02 -9.52 -9.41
CA GLN A 99 7.74 -9.42 -10.09
C GLN A 99 7.82 -8.37 -11.20
N GLU A 100 7.38 -8.72 -12.41
CA GLU A 100 7.47 -7.85 -13.59
C GLU A 100 6.75 -6.51 -13.38
N TYR A 101 5.58 -6.55 -12.73
CA TYR A 101 4.82 -5.34 -12.44
C TYR A 101 5.60 -4.36 -11.56
N THR A 102 6.15 -4.83 -10.44
CA THR A 102 6.95 -4.00 -9.55
C THR A 102 8.17 -3.40 -10.28
N GLN A 103 8.87 -4.20 -11.10
CA GLN A 103 10.00 -3.71 -11.89
C GLN A 103 9.62 -2.57 -12.85
N LYS A 104 8.45 -2.65 -13.49
CA LYS A 104 7.96 -1.66 -14.44
C LYS A 104 7.41 -0.40 -13.79
N ASN A 105 7.08 -0.44 -12.49
CA ASN A 105 6.41 0.65 -11.78
C ASN A 105 7.32 1.44 -10.83
N LYS A 106 8.63 1.53 -11.09
CA LYS A 106 9.59 2.30 -10.26
C LYS A 106 9.20 3.77 -10.06
N GLY A 107 8.49 4.38 -11.02
CA GLY A 107 7.91 5.71 -10.86
C GLY A 107 7.00 5.85 -9.63
N ALA A 108 6.28 4.79 -9.23
CA ALA A 108 5.48 4.79 -8.02
C ALA A 108 6.33 4.95 -6.75
N PHE A 109 7.49 4.29 -6.71
CA PHE A 109 8.45 4.46 -5.61
C PHE A 109 8.98 5.89 -5.55
N ILE A 110 9.38 6.44 -6.71
CA ILE A 110 9.91 7.81 -6.82
C ILE A 110 8.86 8.82 -6.32
N ASN A 111 7.64 8.73 -6.81
CA ASN A 111 6.55 9.62 -6.42
C ASN A 111 6.23 9.52 -4.93
N ALA A 112 6.13 8.30 -4.38
CA ALA A 112 5.86 8.13 -2.95
C ALA A 112 6.98 8.72 -2.07
N TYR A 113 8.24 8.53 -2.49
CA TYR A 113 9.39 9.10 -1.80
C TYR A 113 9.39 10.63 -1.87
N ASP A 114 9.10 11.20 -3.04
CA ASP A 114 9.04 12.64 -3.24
C ASP A 114 7.94 13.30 -2.39
N VAL A 115 6.73 12.71 -2.32
CA VAL A 115 5.65 13.21 -1.44
C VAL A 115 6.08 13.15 0.04
N LEU A 116 6.63 12.02 0.49
CA LEU A 116 7.08 11.88 1.87
C LEU A 116 8.22 12.85 2.24
N LYS A 117 9.12 13.15 1.29
CA LYS A 117 10.29 13.98 1.53
C LYS A 117 10.03 15.48 1.35
N ASN A 118 9.20 15.86 0.39
CA ASN A 118 9.01 17.26 0.01
C ASN A 118 7.74 17.84 0.64
N ASP A 119 6.68 17.05 0.76
CA ASP A 119 5.36 17.54 1.15
C ASP A 119 5.04 17.20 2.61
N LEU A 120 5.43 16.00 3.08
CA LEU A 120 5.03 15.48 4.38
C LEU A 120 6.14 15.38 5.42
N TYR A 121 7.39 15.72 5.08
CA TYR A 121 8.56 15.42 5.92
C TYR A 121 8.47 16.02 7.34
N ASP A 122 7.93 17.23 7.46
CA ASP A 122 7.77 17.90 8.75
C ASP A 122 6.67 17.30 9.63
N THR A 123 5.73 16.57 9.03
CA THR A 123 4.69 15.82 9.77
C THR A 123 5.16 14.45 10.25
N LEU A 124 6.28 13.94 9.72
CA LEU A 124 6.83 12.65 10.11
C LEU A 124 7.47 12.73 11.50
N ASN A 125 7.22 11.72 12.32
CA ASN A 125 8.00 11.52 13.55
C ASN A 125 9.44 11.05 13.21
N GLU A 126 10.34 11.10 14.20
CA GLU A 126 11.75 10.75 13.98
C GLU A 126 11.97 9.30 13.53
N LYS A 127 11.12 8.36 13.95
CA LYS A 127 11.17 6.97 13.47
C LYS A 127 10.91 6.93 11.96
N LEU A 128 9.84 7.57 11.50
CA LEU A 128 9.45 7.58 10.08
C LEU A 128 10.46 8.36 9.23
N LYS A 129 11.05 9.46 9.72
CA LYS A 129 12.17 10.13 9.04
C LYS A 129 13.37 9.20 8.85
N ASN A 130 13.71 8.43 9.89
CA ASN A 130 14.79 7.45 9.81
C ASN A 130 14.45 6.30 8.86
N ASP A 131 13.20 5.83 8.84
CA ASP A 131 12.75 4.81 7.89
C ASP A 131 12.82 5.35 6.44
N LEU A 132 12.37 6.57 6.18
CA LEU A 132 12.48 7.23 4.87
C LEU A 132 13.94 7.34 4.40
N ARG A 133 14.88 7.65 5.30
CA ARG A 133 16.32 7.72 4.95
C ARG A 133 16.87 6.40 4.44
N LYS A 134 16.37 5.24 4.92
CA LYS A 134 16.81 3.92 4.45
C LYS A 134 16.51 3.69 2.96
N PHE A 135 15.50 4.38 2.43
CA PHE A 135 15.10 4.30 1.02
C PHE A 135 15.90 5.21 0.08
N SER A 136 16.71 6.14 0.61
CA SER A 136 17.44 7.16 -0.19
C SER A 136 18.36 6.58 -1.27
N SER A 137 19.10 5.51 -0.98
CA SER A 137 19.98 4.86 -1.96
C SER A 137 19.18 4.26 -3.13
N LYS A 138 18.06 3.59 -2.83
CA LYS A 138 17.17 3.03 -3.85
C LYS A 138 16.48 4.12 -4.66
N TYR A 139 16.07 5.21 -4.02
CA TYR A 139 15.52 6.39 -4.69
C TYR A 139 16.50 6.94 -5.72
N ASN A 140 17.76 7.21 -5.32
CA ASN A 140 18.77 7.74 -6.24
C ASN A 140 18.97 6.79 -7.44
N LYS A 141 19.09 5.48 -7.19
CA LYS A 141 19.21 4.47 -8.23
C LYS A 141 18.02 4.51 -9.21
N PHE A 142 16.79 4.51 -8.72
CA PHE A 142 15.61 4.54 -9.60
C PHE A 142 15.50 5.84 -10.38
N ARG A 143 15.87 6.99 -9.79
CA ARG A 143 15.94 8.27 -10.50
C ARG A 143 16.97 8.25 -11.63
N GLU A 144 18.13 7.64 -11.43
CA GLU A 144 19.17 7.50 -12.47
C GLU A 144 18.72 6.59 -13.63
N GLU A 145 17.82 5.64 -13.39
CA GLU A 145 17.32 4.72 -14.42
C GLU A 145 16.18 5.31 -15.27
N GLU A 146 15.56 6.42 -14.84
CA GLU A 146 14.53 7.14 -15.62
C GLU A 146 15.11 8.17 -16.60
N PHE A 147 16.41 8.50 -16.50
CA PHE A 147 17.14 9.45 -17.35
C PHE A 147 18.31 8.79 -18.08
#